data_AF-A0A661SMK6-F1
#
_entry.id   AF-A0A661SMK6-F1
#
_cell.length_a   1.000
_cell.length_b   1.000
_cell.length_c   1.000
_cell.angle_alpha   90.00
_cell.angle_beta   90.00
_cell.angle_gamma   90.00
#
_symmetry.space_group_name_H-M   'P 1'
#
loop_
_entity.id
_entity.type
_entity.pdbx_description
1 polymer ?
#
loop_
_entity_poly.entity_id
_entity_poly.type
_entity_poly.pdbx_seq_one_letter_code
_entity_poly.pdbx_strand_id
1 'polypeptide(L)'
;MNNYRFKQIIILFSLTLFSVLAIHAEDTSPVAPNYKFSGVKAPESPYKNTWSAFQTNLFSGSFSYQYNIIVPPGTNGLQPKITLSHNSHSARGKSGWAGSGWEIPLNYIQRDIGYTRKDTSMIWSAKAASGKKSDHTM
;
A
#
# COMPACT_ATOMS: atom_id res chain seq x y z
N MET A 1 -15.44 -23.49 -58.77
CA MET A 1 -15.17 -24.15 -57.48
C MET A 1 -16.51 -24.52 -56.85
N ASN A 2 -16.80 -25.82 -56.62
CA ASN A 2 -18.14 -26.27 -56.22
C ASN A 2 -18.54 -25.70 -54.85
N ASN A 3 -19.79 -25.26 -54.71
CA ASN A 3 -20.34 -24.66 -53.48
C ASN A 3 -20.13 -25.54 -52.24
N TYR A 4 -20.05 -26.86 -52.41
CA TYR A 4 -19.75 -27.82 -51.35
C TYR A 4 -18.30 -27.75 -50.85
N ARG A 5 -17.32 -27.52 -51.74
CA ARG A 5 -15.90 -27.36 -51.36
C ARG A 5 -15.65 -26.02 -50.67
N PHE A 6 -16.35 -24.98 -51.09
CA PHE A 6 -16.28 -23.66 -50.46
C PHE A 6 -16.88 -23.66 -49.04
N LYS A 7 -18.03 -24.32 -48.83
CA LYS A 7 -18.63 -24.49 -47.49
C LYS A 7 -17.76 -25.32 -46.54
N GLN A 8 -17.09 -26.37 -47.03
CA GLN A 8 -16.15 -27.16 -46.22
C GLN A 8 -14.96 -26.33 -45.73
N ILE A 9 -14.42 -25.45 -46.57
CA ILE A 9 -13.30 -24.56 -46.20
C ILE A 9 -13.74 -23.57 -45.12
N ILE A 10 -14.95 -23.00 -45.22
CA ILE A 10 -15.48 -22.08 -44.21
C ILE A 10 -15.68 -22.79 -42.86
N ILE A 11 -16.19 -24.03 -42.87
CA ILE A 11 -16.39 -24.81 -41.64
C ILE A 11 -15.05 -25.16 -40.98
N LEU A 12 -14.02 -25.53 -41.75
CA LEU A 12 -12.69 -25.80 -41.21
C LEU A 12 -12.02 -24.53 -40.67
N PHE A 13 -12.24 -23.39 -41.34
CA PHE A 13 -11.71 -22.10 -40.89
C PHE A 13 -12.40 -21.62 -39.60
N SER A 14 -13.71 -21.84 -39.44
CA SER A 14 -14.40 -21.50 -38.20
C SER A 14 -13.99 -22.42 -37.04
N LEU A 15 -13.78 -23.72 -37.29
CA LEU A 15 -13.34 -24.67 -36.27
C LEU A 15 -11.93 -24.35 -35.75
N THR A 16 -11.03 -23.94 -36.64
CA THR A 16 -9.67 -23.51 -36.29
C THR A 16 -9.68 -22.19 -35.53
N LEU A 17 -10.51 -21.22 -35.93
CA LEU A 17 -10.66 -19.95 -35.21
C LEU A 17 -11.23 -20.15 -33.80
N PHE A 18 -12.17 -21.08 -33.62
CA PHE A 18 -12.76 -21.40 -32.32
C PHE A 18 -11.76 -22.09 -31.37
N SER A 19 -10.81 -22.87 -31.91
CA SER A 19 -9.77 -23.53 -31.11
C SER A 19 -8.72 -22.56 -30.54
N VAL A 20 -8.50 -21.41 -31.18
CA VAL A 20 -7.54 -20.39 -30.69
C VAL A 20 -8.08 -19.59 -29.50
N LEU A 21 -9.40 -19.51 -29.32
CA LEU A 21 -10.05 -18.78 -28.22
C LEU A 21 -10.11 -19.57 -26.90
N ALA A 22 -9.85 -20.89 -26.93
CA ALA A 22 -9.91 -21.74 -25.74
C ALA A 22 -8.63 -21.70 -24.86
N ILE A 23 -7.62 -20.92 -25.24
CA ILE A 23 -6.48 -20.62 -24.37
C ILE A 23 -6.91 -19.51 -23.42
N HIS A 24 -7.73 -19.85 -22.44
CA HIS A 24 -7.93 -19.01 -21.27
C HIS A 24 -6.67 -19.10 -20.41
N ALA A 25 -6.05 -17.95 -20.11
CA ALA A 25 -5.05 -17.87 -19.06
C ALA A 25 -5.77 -18.08 -17.71
N GLU A 26 -5.71 -19.29 -17.17
CA GLU A 26 -5.90 -19.50 -15.74
C GLU A 26 -4.67 -18.95 -15.03
N ASP A 27 -4.76 -17.70 -14.57
CA ASP A 27 -3.83 -17.16 -13.58
C ASP A 27 -4.59 -16.97 -12.27
N THR A 28 -5.19 -18.06 -11.76
CA THR A 28 -5.65 -18.14 -10.37
C THR A 28 -4.53 -18.67 -9.49
N SER A 29 -3.44 -17.93 -9.42
CA SER A 29 -2.58 -17.94 -8.25
C SER A 29 -2.68 -16.56 -7.60
N PRO A 30 -3.04 -16.47 -6.30
CA PRO A 30 -3.00 -15.20 -5.59
C PRO A 30 -1.55 -14.73 -5.53
N VAL A 31 -1.16 -13.95 -6.54
CA VAL A 31 0.11 -13.24 -6.75
C VAL A 31 1.21 -13.78 -5.85
N ALA A 32 1.85 -14.91 -6.15
CA ALA A 32 3.17 -15.14 -5.56
C ALA A 32 4.15 -14.27 -6.36
N PRO A 33 5.05 -13.49 -5.73
CA PRO A 33 6.08 -12.75 -6.47
C PRO A 33 6.89 -13.75 -7.28
N ASN A 34 7.02 -13.49 -8.57
CA ASN A 34 7.70 -14.34 -9.54
C ASN A 34 9.23 -14.37 -9.34
N TYR A 35 9.73 -14.83 -8.19
CA TYR A 35 11.06 -15.42 -8.11
C TYR A 35 10.92 -16.94 -8.29
N LYS A 36 11.07 -17.42 -9.52
CA LYS A 36 11.22 -18.86 -9.76
C LYS A 36 12.64 -19.29 -9.39
N PHE A 37 12.90 -19.43 -8.09
CA PHE A 37 14.04 -20.19 -7.59
C PHE A 37 13.70 -21.68 -7.72
N SER A 38 13.87 -22.21 -8.93
CA SER A 38 13.48 -23.58 -9.26
C SER A 38 14.52 -24.57 -8.71
N GLY A 39 14.06 -25.54 -7.91
CA GLY A 39 14.85 -26.71 -7.52
C GLY A 39 15.58 -26.63 -6.17
N VAL A 40 15.62 -25.46 -5.52
CA VAL A 40 16.22 -25.33 -4.19
C VAL A 40 15.12 -24.92 -3.22
N LYS A 41 14.77 -25.84 -2.30
CA LYS A 41 13.92 -25.52 -1.16
C LYS A 41 14.71 -24.49 -0.34
N ALA A 42 14.34 -23.21 -0.42
CA ALA A 42 14.89 -22.21 0.46
C ALA A 42 14.73 -22.69 1.90
N PRO A 43 15.71 -22.45 2.80
CA PRO A 43 15.50 -22.68 4.22
C PRO A 43 14.16 -22.07 4.60
N GLU A 44 13.30 -22.83 5.28
CA GLU A 44 12.07 -22.24 5.80
C GLU A 44 12.50 -21.18 6.80
N SER A 45 12.39 -19.93 6.36
CA SER A 45 12.58 -18.80 7.24
C SER A 45 11.59 -18.97 8.37
N PRO A 46 12.03 -18.91 9.65
CA PRO A 46 11.10 -18.87 10.78
C PRO A 46 10.12 -17.69 10.64
N TYR A 47 10.50 -16.69 9.83
CA TYR A 47 9.62 -15.67 9.31
C TYR A 47 8.93 -16.18 8.04
N LYS A 48 7.74 -16.75 8.21
CA LYS A 48 6.84 -17.17 7.13
C LYS A 48 6.70 -16.05 6.10
N ASN A 49 6.73 -16.38 4.80
CA ASN A 49 6.53 -15.42 3.71
C ASN A 49 5.13 -14.79 3.79
N THR A 50 5.02 -13.62 4.42
CA THR A 50 3.75 -12.89 4.58
C THR A 50 3.40 -12.13 3.31
N TRP A 51 3.28 -12.80 2.16
CA TRP A 51 2.85 -12.12 0.95
C TRP A 51 1.46 -11.48 1.11
N SER A 52 0.61 -12.09 1.94
CA SER A 52 -0.69 -11.54 2.35
C SER A 52 -0.62 -10.24 3.17
N ALA A 53 0.54 -9.86 3.70
CA ALA A 53 0.71 -8.62 4.46
C ALA A 53 1.02 -7.41 3.57
N PHE A 54 1.21 -7.62 2.26
CA PHE A 54 1.31 -6.53 1.30
C PHE A 54 -0.09 -6.06 0.90
N GLN A 55 -0.30 -4.76 0.95
CA GLN A 55 -1.56 -4.13 0.55
C GLN A 55 -1.31 -2.92 -0.33
N THR A 56 -2.12 -2.75 -1.36
CA THR A 56 -2.10 -1.55 -2.20
C THR A 56 -3.26 -0.65 -1.80
N ASN A 57 -2.97 0.60 -1.46
CA ASN A 57 -3.99 1.61 -1.28
C ASN A 57 -4.49 2.07 -2.66
N LEU A 58 -5.75 1.77 -2.99
CA LEU A 58 -6.33 2.07 -4.30
C LEU A 58 -6.57 3.57 -4.53
N PHE A 59 -6.64 4.38 -3.47
CA PHE A 59 -6.78 5.83 -3.60
C PHE A 59 -5.44 6.50 -3.88
N SER A 60 -4.41 6.23 -3.09
CA SER A 60 -3.09 6.87 -3.23
C SER A 60 -2.15 6.15 -4.19
N GLY A 61 -2.50 4.94 -4.65
CA GLY A 61 -1.61 4.04 -5.37
C GLY A 61 -0.41 3.57 -4.53
N SER A 62 -0.43 3.79 -3.21
CA SER A 62 0.72 3.50 -2.36
C SER A 62 0.77 2.02 -2.00
N PHE A 63 1.98 1.48 -1.99
CA PHE A 63 2.28 0.17 -1.44
C PHE A 63 2.47 0.27 0.07
N SER A 64 1.77 -0.58 0.81
CA SER A 64 1.83 -0.68 2.26
C SER A 64 2.22 -2.09 2.71
N TYR A 65 3.00 -2.17 3.78
CA TYR A 65 3.38 -3.43 4.42
C TYR A 65 3.38 -3.27 5.94
N GLN A 66 2.97 -4.30 6.66
CA GLN A 66 2.91 -4.28 8.12
C GLN A 66 3.52 -5.56 8.70
N TYR A 67 4.47 -5.38 9.63
CA TYR A 67 5.12 -6.45 10.35
C TYR A 67 4.94 -6.27 11.86
N ASN A 68 4.29 -7.24 12.49
CA ASN A 68 4.09 -7.22 13.94
C ASN A 68 5.30 -7.85 14.63
N ILE A 69 5.92 -7.10 15.55
CA ILE A 69 7.08 -7.55 16.30
C ILE A 69 6.57 -8.32 17.52
N ILE A 70 6.84 -9.62 17.56
CA ILE A 70 6.48 -10.48 18.68
C ILE A 70 7.52 -10.26 19.78
N VAL A 71 7.06 -9.75 20.92
CA VAL A 71 7.86 -9.54 22.12
C VAL A 71 7.33 -10.44 23.24
N PRO A 72 8.18 -10.96 24.14
CA PRO A 72 7.69 -11.70 25.30
C PRO A 72 6.91 -10.78 26.25
N PRO A 73 5.96 -11.32 27.03
CA PRO A 73 5.32 -10.55 28.10
C PRO A 73 6.36 -10.16 29.16
N GLY A 74 6.32 -8.91 29.58
CA GLY A 74 7.13 -8.38 30.69
C GLY A 74 6.50 -8.66 32.05
N THR A 75 6.98 -7.93 33.06
CA THR A 75 6.47 -8.01 34.43
C THR A 75 4.96 -7.81 34.49
N ASN A 76 4.27 -8.64 35.28
CA ASN A 76 2.81 -8.62 35.43
C ASN A 76 2.03 -8.80 34.11
N GLY A 77 2.63 -9.41 33.07
CA GLY A 77 1.97 -9.65 31.78
C GLY A 77 1.88 -8.42 30.89
N LEU A 78 2.57 -7.32 31.22
CA LEU A 78 2.63 -6.14 30.36
C LEU A 78 3.39 -6.45 29.08
N GLN A 79 2.71 -6.37 27.95
CA GLN A 79 3.27 -6.64 26.64
C GLN A 79 3.03 -5.45 25.70
N PRO A 80 4.08 -4.80 25.18
CA PRO A 80 3.89 -3.75 24.20
C PRO A 80 3.50 -4.35 22.85
N LYS A 81 2.54 -3.72 22.18
CA LYS A 81 2.20 -4.03 20.79
C LYS A 81 3.05 -3.13 19.91
N ILE A 82 4.07 -3.72 19.28
CA ILE A 82 4.98 -3.00 18.40
C ILE A 82 4.78 -3.50 16.98
N THR A 83 4.60 -2.56 16.06
CA THR A 83 4.38 -2.85 14.66
C THR A 83 5.33 -2.00 13.82
N LEU A 84 6.03 -2.62 12.89
CA LEU A 84 6.81 -1.92 11.88
C LEU A 84 5.94 -1.78 10.62
N SER A 85 5.64 -0.56 10.23
CA SER A 85 4.83 -0.26 9.04
C SER A 85 5.66 0.40 7.95
N HIS A 86 5.40 0.02 6.70
CA HIS A 86 5.97 0.67 5.52
C HIS A 86 4.87 1.28 4.67
N ASN A 87 5.14 2.46 4.11
CA ASN A 87 4.32 3.08 3.09
C ASN A 87 5.19 3.78 2.02
N SER A 88 5.03 3.36 0.76
CA SER A 88 5.87 3.88 -0.34
C SER A 88 5.62 5.34 -0.68
N HIS A 89 4.44 5.89 -0.39
CA HIS A 89 4.16 7.31 -0.59
C HIS A 89 4.93 8.16 0.44
N SER A 90 4.99 7.69 1.69
CA SER A 90 5.74 8.33 2.77
C SER A 90 7.26 8.30 2.55
N ALA A 91 7.77 7.36 1.76
CA ALA A 91 9.19 7.26 1.41
C ALA A 91 9.74 8.45 0.60
N ARG A 92 8.85 9.27 0.02
CA ARG A 92 9.24 10.51 -0.69
C ARG A 92 9.40 11.71 0.26
N GLY A 93 8.93 11.59 1.50
CA GLY A 93 8.98 12.63 2.50
C GLY A 93 10.28 12.64 3.30
N LYS A 94 10.25 13.31 4.45
CA LYS A 94 11.37 13.30 5.40
C LYS A 94 11.48 11.93 6.06
N SER A 95 12.67 11.34 6.00
CA SER A 95 12.94 10.07 6.70
C SER A 95 12.75 10.22 8.21
N GLY A 96 12.03 9.26 8.79
CA GLY A 96 11.95 9.07 10.23
C GLY A 96 13.18 8.31 10.76
N TRP A 97 13.12 7.96 12.03
CA TRP A 97 14.18 7.22 12.72
C TRP A 97 14.29 5.75 12.25
N ALA A 98 13.19 5.16 11.78
CA ALA A 98 13.17 3.81 11.21
C ALA A 98 13.59 3.76 9.73
N GLY A 99 13.93 4.91 9.14
CA GLY A 99 14.28 5.05 7.73
C GLY A 99 13.16 5.63 6.88
N SER A 100 13.42 5.78 5.58
CA SER A 100 12.44 6.37 4.66
C SER A 100 11.32 5.39 4.34
N GLY A 101 10.07 5.86 4.45
CA GLY A 101 8.89 5.03 4.22
C GLY A 101 8.58 4.02 5.32
N TRP A 102 9.47 3.88 6.31
CA TRP A 102 9.29 3.02 7.47
C TRP A 102 8.94 3.83 8.70
N GLU A 103 8.01 3.31 9.49
CA GLU A 103 7.59 3.89 10.74
C GLU A 103 7.36 2.79 11.77
N ILE A 104 7.81 3.03 12.99
CA ILE A 104 7.35 2.32 14.18
C ILE A 104 6.52 3.35 14.96
N PRO A 105 5.19 3.16 15.05
CA PRO A 105 4.30 4.14 15.64
C PRO A 105 4.61 4.21 17.14
N LEU A 106 4.95 5.41 17.58
CA LEU A 106 5.14 5.74 18.98
C LEU A 106 3.94 6.58 19.43
N ASN A 107 3.56 6.44 20.70
CA ASN A 107 2.61 7.36 21.30
C ASN A 107 3.36 8.64 21.66
N TYR A 108 2.96 9.78 21.09
CA TYR A 108 3.56 11.08 21.39
C TYR A 108 2.51 12.19 21.37
N ILE A 109 2.84 13.29 22.03
CA ILE A 109 2.09 14.55 21.94
C ILE A 109 2.90 15.48 21.05
N GLN A 110 2.30 15.97 19.98
CA GLN A 110 2.91 16.95 19.08
C GLN A 110 2.08 18.23 19.02
N ARG A 111 2.79 19.36 18.99
CA ARG A 111 2.22 20.67 18.72
C ARG A 111 2.04 20.86 17.21
N ASP A 112 0.85 21.28 16.80
CA ASP A 112 0.65 21.80 15.44
C ASP A 112 1.29 23.18 15.32
N ILE A 113 2.10 23.37 14.28
CA ILE A 113 2.89 24.58 14.04
C ILE A 113 2.58 25.24 12.68
N GLY A 114 1.57 24.76 11.94
CA GLY A 114 1.15 25.38 10.68
C GLY A 114 2.30 25.64 9.70
N TYR A 115 3.28 24.74 9.64
CA TYR A 115 4.51 24.84 8.83
C TYR A 115 5.56 25.88 9.27
N THR A 116 5.34 26.66 10.33
CA THR A 116 6.28 27.67 10.82
C THR A 116 6.93 27.24 12.14
N ARG A 117 8.21 26.86 12.12
CA ARG A 117 8.94 26.37 13.32
C ARG A 117 8.90 27.29 14.54
N LYS A 118 8.87 28.61 14.32
CA LYS A 118 8.88 29.63 15.39
C LYS A 118 7.50 30.07 15.83
N ASP A 119 6.44 29.67 15.13
CA ASP A 119 5.10 30.10 15.47
C ASP A 119 4.69 29.43 16.79
N THR A 120 4.57 30.18 17.87
CA THR A 120 4.12 29.72 19.20
C THR A 120 2.66 30.05 19.46
N SER A 121 1.93 30.56 18.48
CA SER A 121 0.52 30.90 18.64
C SER A 121 -0.28 29.63 18.93
N MET A 122 -1.25 29.73 19.86
CA MET A 122 -2.25 28.70 20.03
C MET A 122 -3.23 28.83 18.87
N ILE A 123 -3.46 27.74 18.14
CA ILE A 123 -4.52 27.67 17.11
C ILE A 123 -5.88 27.56 17.83
N TRP A 124 -6.26 28.63 18.52
CA TRP A 124 -7.61 28.86 19.00
C TRP A 124 -8.05 30.20 18.39
N SER A 125 -9.09 30.15 17.56
CA SER A 125 -9.97 31.27 17.19
C SER A 125 -9.43 32.48 16.40
N ALA A 126 -8.58 32.31 15.37
CA ALA A 126 -8.39 33.38 14.37
C ALA A 126 -9.61 33.61 13.43
N LYS A 127 -10.80 33.05 13.74
CA LYS A 127 -12.07 33.32 13.05
C LYS A 127 -13.05 34.17 13.87
N ALA A 128 -12.65 34.69 15.04
CA ALA A 128 -13.53 35.50 15.89
C ALA A 128 -13.16 36.99 15.95
N ALA A 129 -12.06 37.43 15.35
CA ALA A 129 -11.55 38.80 15.52
C ALA A 129 -11.40 39.61 14.21
N SER A 130 -12.09 39.27 13.12
CA SER A 130 -12.25 40.21 11.99
C SER A 130 -13.44 41.17 12.21
N GLY A 131 -13.58 41.66 13.45
CA GLY A 131 -14.41 42.81 13.76
C GLY A 131 -13.64 44.07 13.39
N LYS A 132 -13.92 44.58 12.19
CA LYS A 132 -13.41 45.81 11.59
C LYS A 132 -13.47 46.98 12.61
N LYS A 133 -12.32 47.41 13.14
CA LYS A 133 -12.22 48.63 13.95
C LYS A 133 -12.19 49.82 12.98
N SER A 134 -13.34 50.44 12.72
CA SER A 134 -13.40 51.72 11.99
C SER A 134 -12.93 52.83 12.91
N ASP A 135 -11.79 53.41 12.54
CA ASP A 135 -11.18 54.58 13.15
C ASP A 135 -11.93 55.82 12.67
N HIS A 136 -12.53 56.58 13.58
CA HIS A 136 -13.04 57.92 13.30
C HIS A 136 -12.66 58.83 14.47
N THR A 137 -11.55 59.53 14.29
CA THR A 137 -11.27 60.80 14.95
C THR A 137 -11.83 61.91 14.04
N MET A 138 -12.80 62.67 14.55
CA MET A 138 -12.81 64.13 14.75
C MET A 138 -14.10 64.49 15.49
#